data_AF-A0A7C5XY71-F1
#
_entry.id   AF-A0A7C5XY71-F1
#
_cell.length_a   1.000
_cell.length_b   1.000
_cell.length_c   1.000
_cell.angle_alpha   90.00
_cell.angle_beta   90.00
_cell.angle_gamma   90.00
#
_symmetry.space_group_name_H-M   'P 1'
#
loop_
_entity.id
_entity.type
_entity.pdbx_description
1 polymer ?
#
loop_
_entity_poly.entity_id
_entity_poly.type
_entity_poly.pdbx_seq_one_letter_code
_entity_poly.pdbx_strand_id
1 'polypeptide(L)'
;MGAWSSPNARLRYTPRMDGIGALRRALGERILLLDGATGTALESMGLDAAAYGGEALVGCNEALVLHAPQAVLELHRVYLDAGADVVETDTFGATPVVLAEYGLGDRALEINRRAAELAREAAARFATADRPRWVAGSMGPTTKSLTLTGGISFGELVAAYRVQAEGLAAGGADVLLIETAQDALNLKAALIACREAAPGVPVAVSATIEPGGTTLGGQTIEAVAVMVEPWAPLWVGLNCSTGPGPMREHVRALAGLTPSFLSVVPNAGMPDEDGRYTETPEHLAGVLASFAAEGWINVLGGCCGTTPEHIRALREVADAHRPRRPVAYEPDRVAGGIAVPLRQERPPTLVGERTNALGSKKFRELLDAGRYAEAASVGRQQVRRGAHVLDLCVADPNADETARMTALVRAVRRAVRVPLMIDTTDPAVMEATLELVPGRPILNSVNLEDGGARLKRIASLARRFGCAVVAGCIDEDPKDGMARTAGRKLEVARRLLAELEGHGLRRAEILLDPLVFPAATGDPKFAGSAAETVEGIRRIKAELPGALTLAGVSNVSVGLPPAARKVVNAVFLHRCVEA
;
A
#
# COMPACT_ATOMS: atom_id res chain seq x y z
N MET A 1 4.17 32.82 -15.27
CA MET A 1 5.40 32.56 -16.04
C MET A 1 6.58 32.69 -15.08
N GLY A 2 7.43 31.67 -15.03
CA GLY A 2 8.55 31.58 -14.08
C GLY A 2 9.01 30.14 -13.96
N ALA A 3 9.85 29.73 -14.91
CA ALA A 3 10.36 28.38 -15.06
C ALA A 3 11.39 28.05 -13.97
N TRP A 4 11.23 26.90 -13.31
CA TRP A 4 12.29 26.25 -12.56
C TRP A 4 13.16 25.45 -13.55
N SER A 5 14.29 26.03 -13.97
CA SER A 5 15.37 25.33 -14.67
C SER A 5 16.44 24.94 -13.65
N SER A 6 16.61 23.64 -13.40
CA SER A 6 17.78 23.09 -12.71
C SER A 6 18.67 22.38 -13.75
N PRO A 7 19.99 22.66 -13.79
CA PRO A 7 20.91 22.03 -14.71
C PRO A 7 21.54 20.79 -14.07
N ASN A 8 20.95 19.63 -14.33
CA ASN A 8 21.64 18.35 -14.33
C ASN A 8 20.93 17.49 -15.37
N ALA A 9 21.68 16.96 -16.32
CA ALA A 9 21.16 16.23 -17.46
C ALA A 9 20.33 15.03 -17.00
N ARG A 10 19.01 15.22 -16.87
CA ARG A 10 18.05 14.14 -16.69
C ARG A 10 18.09 13.30 -17.96
N LEU A 11 18.74 12.15 -17.88
CA LEU A 11 18.56 11.06 -18.84
C LEU A 11 17.06 10.77 -18.90
N ARG A 12 16.39 11.30 -19.93
CA ARG A 12 14.97 11.04 -20.17
C ARG A 12 14.84 9.59 -20.63
N TYR A 13 14.60 8.68 -19.69
CA TYR A 13 14.01 7.39 -20.01
C TYR A 13 12.75 7.64 -20.83
N THR A 14 12.73 7.13 -22.07
CA THR A 14 11.54 7.15 -22.92
C THR A 14 10.96 5.74 -22.84
N PRO A 15 9.82 5.54 -22.17
CA PRO A 15 9.24 4.20 -22.03
C PRO A 15 8.99 3.59 -23.40
N ARG A 16 9.40 2.34 -23.60
CA ARG A 16 8.98 1.53 -24.75
C ARG A 16 7.52 1.14 -24.55
N MET A 17 6.61 2.02 -24.99
CA MET A 17 5.15 1.86 -24.88
C MET A 17 4.65 0.55 -25.54
N ASP A 18 5.41 -0.02 -26.48
CA ASP A 18 5.12 -1.29 -27.15
C ASP A 18 5.30 -2.50 -26.22
N GLY A 19 6.38 -2.56 -25.43
CA GLY A 19 6.70 -3.66 -24.51
C GLY A 19 5.76 -3.77 -23.32
N ILE A 20 5.46 -2.64 -22.64
CA ILE A 20 4.54 -2.60 -21.49
C ILE A 20 3.11 -2.91 -21.93
N GLY A 21 2.68 -2.36 -23.06
CA GLY A 21 1.38 -2.67 -23.65
C GLY A 21 1.25 -4.15 -24.01
N ALA A 22 2.31 -4.75 -24.57
CA ALA A 22 2.34 -6.18 -24.87
C ALA A 22 2.30 -7.05 -23.61
N LEU A 23 3.02 -6.69 -22.54
CA LEU A 23 2.98 -7.39 -21.26
C LEU A 23 1.56 -7.41 -20.68
N ARG A 24 0.91 -6.24 -20.62
CA ARG A 24 -0.47 -6.13 -20.11
C ARG A 24 -1.48 -6.93 -20.93
N ARG A 25 -1.33 -6.96 -22.27
CA ARG A 25 -2.17 -7.81 -23.13
C ARG A 25 -1.94 -9.29 -22.84
N ALA A 26 -0.68 -9.71 -22.77
CA ALA A 26 -0.32 -11.10 -22.55
C ALA A 26 -0.88 -11.64 -21.22
N LEU A 27 -0.84 -10.85 -20.13
CA LEU A 27 -1.43 -11.19 -18.83
C LEU A 27 -2.95 -11.44 -18.87
N GLY A 28 -3.65 -10.86 -19.85
CA GLY A 28 -5.09 -11.06 -20.08
C GLY A 28 -5.41 -12.22 -21.03
N GLU A 29 -4.43 -12.68 -21.81
CA GLU A 29 -4.61 -13.71 -22.85
C GLU A 29 -4.12 -15.09 -22.41
N ARG A 30 -3.05 -15.14 -21.61
CA ARG A 30 -2.43 -16.36 -21.09
C ARG A 30 -1.85 -16.16 -19.69
N ILE A 31 -1.62 -17.27 -18.98
CA ILE A 31 -0.83 -17.23 -17.74
C ILE A 31 0.63 -17.07 -18.13
N LEU A 32 1.30 -16.07 -17.56
CA LEU A 32 2.73 -15.85 -17.77
C LEU A 32 3.56 -16.61 -16.72
N LEU A 33 4.75 -17.03 -17.12
CA LEU A 33 5.69 -17.70 -16.23
C LEU A 33 6.86 -16.76 -15.88
N LEU A 34 6.99 -16.43 -14.61
CA LEU A 34 8.18 -15.87 -13.98
C LEU A 34 9.22 -17.00 -13.81
N ASP A 35 10.48 -16.64 -13.66
CA ASP A 35 11.58 -17.58 -13.44
C ASP A 35 11.57 -18.20 -12.03
N GLY A 36 12.67 -18.87 -11.68
CA GLY A 36 12.87 -19.53 -10.39
C GLY A 36 13.85 -18.77 -9.49
N ALA A 37 14.37 -19.46 -8.48
CA ALA A 37 15.29 -18.85 -7.51
C ALA A 37 16.63 -18.41 -8.10
N THR A 38 16.92 -17.11 -8.01
CA THR A 38 18.25 -16.54 -8.32
C THR A 38 19.33 -17.03 -7.34
N GLY A 39 19.13 -16.85 -6.04
CA GLY A 39 20.17 -17.12 -5.03
C GLY A 39 20.65 -18.57 -5.02
N THR A 40 19.74 -19.53 -4.86
CA THR A 40 20.10 -20.97 -4.84
C THR A 40 20.66 -21.46 -6.17
N ALA A 41 20.24 -20.86 -7.30
CA ALA A 41 20.80 -21.20 -8.60
C ALA A 41 22.26 -20.72 -8.73
N LEU A 42 22.57 -19.50 -8.31
CA LEU A 42 23.94 -18.98 -8.30
C LEU A 42 24.86 -19.76 -7.34
N GLU A 43 24.35 -20.13 -6.15
CA GLU A 43 25.06 -21.00 -5.20
C GLU A 43 25.43 -22.35 -5.84
N SER A 44 24.52 -22.93 -6.64
CA SER A 44 24.75 -24.22 -7.31
C SER A 44 25.84 -24.18 -8.40
N MET A 45 26.25 -22.98 -8.85
CA MET A 45 27.30 -22.82 -9.86
C MET A 45 28.72 -22.98 -9.29
N GLY A 46 28.87 -23.11 -7.97
CA GLY A 46 30.18 -23.33 -7.33
C GLY A 46 31.14 -22.16 -7.48
N LEU A 47 30.62 -20.94 -7.44
CA LEU A 47 31.38 -19.70 -7.60
C LEU A 47 32.33 -19.47 -6.40
N ASP A 48 33.58 -19.13 -6.69
CA ASP A 48 34.58 -18.83 -5.67
C ASP A 48 34.63 -17.32 -5.33
N ALA A 49 35.44 -16.94 -4.34
CA ALA A 49 35.58 -15.54 -3.93
C ALA A 49 36.06 -14.61 -5.06
N ALA A 50 36.81 -15.13 -6.05
CA ALA A 50 37.26 -14.32 -7.19
C ALA A 50 36.09 -13.91 -8.09
N ALA A 51 35.08 -14.78 -8.25
CA ALA A 51 33.86 -14.46 -8.99
C ALA A 51 33.09 -13.27 -8.39
N TYR A 52 33.08 -13.13 -7.07
CA TYR A 52 32.46 -12.00 -6.36
C TYR A 52 33.30 -10.72 -6.38
N GLY A 53 34.57 -10.79 -6.82
CA GLY A 53 35.51 -9.66 -6.75
C GLY A 53 36.34 -9.60 -5.46
N GLY A 54 36.31 -10.65 -4.63
CA GLY A 54 37.10 -10.80 -3.41
C GLY A 54 36.31 -11.37 -2.23
N GLU A 55 37.02 -11.84 -1.20
CA GLU A 55 36.40 -12.47 -0.01
C GLU A 55 35.38 -11.57 0.72
N ALA A 56 35.61 -10.26 0.75
CA ALA A 56 34.71 -9.32 1.43
C ALA A 56 33.33 -9.19 0.75
N LEU A 57 33.19 -9.67 -0.49
CA LEU A 57 31.96 -9.57 -1.29
C LEU A 57 31.22 -10.91 -1.41
N VAL A 58 31.77 -12.00 -0.86
CA VAL A 58 31.12 -13.32 -0.87
C VAL A 58 29.79 -13.23 -0.14
N GLY A 59 28.73 -13.71 -0.81
CA GLY A 59 27.35 -13.65 -0.33
C GLY A 59 26.55 -12.42 -0.80
N CYS A 60 27.20 -11.43 -1.43
CA CYS A 60 26.50 -10.37 -2.17
C CYS A 60 26.34 -10.82 -3.63
N ASN A 61 25.21 -11.44 -3.96
CA ASN A 61 24.94 -11.90 -5.32
C ASN A 61 25.00 -10.76 -6.32
N GLU A 62 24.54 -9.57 -5.94
CA GLU A 62 24.57 -8.37 -6.78
C GLU A 62 25.99 -7.96 -7.21
N ALA A 63 27.04 -8.38 -6.49
CA ALA A 63 28.43 -8.14 -6.91
C ALA A 63 28.78 -8.92 -8.20
N LEU A 64 28.15 -10.08 -8.42
CA LEU A 64 28.34 -10.90 -9.61
C LEU A 64 27.93 -10.18 -10.89
N VAL A 65 26.98 -9.24 -10.82
CA VAL A 65 26.59 -8.37 -11.93
C VAL A 65 27.80 -7.62 -12.53
N LEU A 66 28.75 -7.24 -11.68
CA LEU A 66 29.95 -6.50 -12.06
C LEU A 66 31.14 -7.42 -12.33
N HIS A 67 31.33 -8.43 -11.48
CA HIS A 67 32.55 -9.23 -11.45
C HIS A 67 32.44 -10.55 -12.23
N ALA A 68 31.23 -11.13 -12.33
CA ALA A 68 30.95 -12.36 -13.05
C ALA A 68 29.67 -12.26 -13.91
N PRO A 69 29.53 -11.25 -14.81
CA PRO A 69 28.30 -11.03 -15.57
C PRO A 69 27.88 -12.21 -16.45
N GLN A 70 28.81 -13.10 -16.80
CA GLN A 70 28.50 -14.33 -17.54
C GLN A 70 27.72 -15.34 -16.70
N ALA A 71 27.96 -15.43 -15.39
CA ALA A 71 27.17 -16.28 -14.50
C ALA A 71 25.72 -15.79 -14.40
N VAL A 72 25.53 -14.46 -14.31
CA VAL A 72 24.21 -13.82 -14.31
C VAL A 72 23.48 -14.02 -15.65
N LEU A 73 24.18 -13.91 -16.79
CA LEU A 73 23.59 -14.24 -18.10
C LEU A 73 23.18 -15.70 -18.20
N GLU A 74 24.00 -16.61 -17.71
CA GLU A 74 23.72 -18.04 -17.69
C GLU A 74 22.50 -18.35 -16.82
N LEU A 75 22.39 -17.73 -15.64
CA LEU A 75 21.22 -17.81 -14.78
C LEU A 75 19.92 -17.47 -15.53
N HIS A 76 19.87 -16.33 -16.21
CA HIS A 76 18.68 -15.96 -16.98
C HIS A 76 18.44 -16.92 -18.14
N ARG A 77 19.51 -17.37 -18.81
CA ARG A 77 19.43 -18.30 -19.93
C ARG A 77 18.78 -19.62 -19.52
N VAL A 78 19.18 -20.22 -18.39
CA VAL A 78 18.65 -21.51 -17.97
C VAL A 78 17.14 -21.47 -17.68
N TYR A 79 16.63 -20.37 -17.12
CA TYR A 79 15.20 -20.21 -16.86
C TYR A 79 14.40 -19.85 -18.13
N LEU A 80 14.98 -19.05 -19.03
CA LEU A 80 14.37 -18.79 -20.34
C LEU A 80 14.29 -20.07 -21.19
N ASP A 81 15.33 -20.89 -21.19
CA ASP A 81 15.37 -22.23 -21.80
C ASP A 81 14.32 -23.16 -21.18
N ALA A 82 14.08 -23.05 -19.87
CA ALA A 82 13.04 -23.80 -19.16
C ALA A 82 11.61 -23.32 -19.45
N GLY A 83 11.46 -22.18 -20.12
CA GLY A 83 10.17 -21.68 -20.61
C GLY A 83 9.61 -20.47 -19.87
N ALA A 84 10.41 -19.80 -19.02
CA ALA A 84 10.03 -18.53 -18.41
C ALA A 84 9.71 -17.47 -19.49
N ASP A 85 8.66 -16.69 -19.26
CA ASP A 85 8.26 -15.53 -20.06
C ASP A 85 8.85 -14.22 -19.50
N VAL A 86 9.01 -14.16 -18.18
CA VAL A 86 9.55 -13.02 -17.44
C VAL A 86 10.72 -13.50 -16.61
N VAL A 87 11.84 -12.80 -16.63
CA VAL A 87 12.99 -13.07 -15.75
C VAL A 87 13.20 -11.93 -14.76
N GLU A 88 13.53 -12.28 -13.53
CA GLU A 88 13.89 -11.33 -12.48
C GLU A 88 15.35 -10.91 -12.60
N THR A 89 15.64 -9.63 -12.44
CA THR A 89 17.03 -9.14 -12.38
C THR A 89 17.71 -9.62 -11.10
N ASP A 90 19.03 -9.85 -11.16
CA ASP A 90 19.84 -10.14 -9.97
C ASP A 90 20.06 -8.85 -9.13
N THR A 91 19.00 -8.39 -8.49
CA THR A 91 18.94 -7.09 -7.80
C THR A 91 18.12 -7.10 -6.51
N PHE A 92 17.82 -8.26 -5.94
CA PHE A 92 16.98 -8.39 -4.74
C PHE A 92 17.43 -7.44 -3.62
N GLY A 93 18.74 -7.42 -3.33
CA GLY A 93 19.41 -6.59 -2.35
C GLY A 93 20.10 -5.36 -2.94
N ALA A 94 19.88 -4.97 -4.20
CA ALA A 94 20.63 -3.90 -4.86
C ALA A 94 20.24 -2.47 -4.42
N THR A 95 19.87 -2.25 -3.16
CA THR A 95 19.66 -0.91 -2.61
C THR A 95 20.95 -0.35 -2.00
N PRO A 96 21.14 0.98 -1.97
CA PRO A 96 22.27 1.58 -1.27
C PRO A 96 22.41 1.11 0.19
N VAL A 97 21.29 0.86 0.87
CA VAL A 97 21.24 0.43 2.28
C VAL A 97 21.88 -0.95 2.48
N VAL A 98 21.52 -1.91 1.63
CA VAL A 98 22.04 -3.28 1.72
C VAL A 98 23.46 -3.36 1.17
N LEU A 99 23.71 -2.74 0.01
CA LEU A 99 25.03 -2.75 -0.62
C LEU A 99 26.10 -2.03 0.22
N ALA A 100 25.72 -1.10 1.09
CA ALA A 100 26.65 -0.47 2.04
C ALA A 100 27.28 -1.49 3.01
N GLU A 101 26.62 -2.59 3.33
CA GLU A 101 27.16 -3.66 4.17
C GLU A 101 28.36 -4.36 3.53
N TYR A 102 28.46 -4.28 2.19
CA TYR A 102 29.55 -4.80 1.36
C TYR A 102 30.46 -3.72 0.78
N GLY A 103 30.30 -2.45 1.18
CA GLY A 103 31.08 -1.33 0.63
C GLY A 103 30.72 -0.95 -0.81
N LEU A 104 29.55 -1.37 -1.30
CA LEU A 104 29.06 -1.13 -2.67
C LEU A 104 27.89 -0.13 -2.74
N GLY A 105 27.53 0.54 -1.64
CA GLY A 105 26.36 1.43 -1.54
C GLY A 105 26.30 2.50 -2.64
N ASP A 106 27.43 3.16 -2.93
CA ASP A 106 27.53 4.21 -3.95
C ASP A 106 27.41 3.68 -5.40
N ARG A 107 27.52 2.35 -5.58
CA ARG A 107 27.42 1.68 -6.87
C ARG A 107 26.03 1.10 -7.15
N ALA A 108 25.06 1.31 -6.25
CA ALA A 108 23.71 0.76 -6.40
C ALA A 108 23.07 1.10 -7.76
N LEU A 109 23.20 2.35 -8.23
CA LEU A 109 22.64 2.75 -9.52
C LEU A 109 23.27 1.97 -10.69
N GLU A 110 24.60 1.83 -10.67
CA GLU A 110 25.38 1.10 -11.68
C GLU A 110 24.99 -0.38 -11.71
N ILE A 111 24.95 -1.02 -10.54
CA ILE A 111 24.60 -2.43 -10.37
C ILE A 111 23.20 -2.71 -10.93
N ASN A 112 22.20 -1.94 -10.50
CA ASN A 112 20.81 -2.14 -10.95
C ASN A 112 20.67 -1.96 -12.47
N ARG A 113 21.30 -0.92 -13.01
CA ARG A 113 21.28 -0.69 -14.44
C ARG A 113 21.92 -1.86 -15.19
N ARG A 114 23.09 -2.30 -14.76
CA ARG A 114 23.82 -3.38 -15.42
C ARG A 114 23.06 -4.70 -15.32
N ALA A 115 22.47 -5.02 -14.17
CA ALA A 115 21.67 -6.22 -13.99
C ALA A 115 20.46 -6.25 -14.95
N ALA A 116 19.74 -5.13 -15.08
CA ALA A 116 18.63 -5.02 -16.02
C ALA A 116 19.09 -5.14 -17.49
N GLU A 117 20.26 -4.59 -17.84
CA GLU A 117 20.85 -4.75 -19.18
C GLU A 117 21.21 -6.23 -19.48
N LEU A 118 21.76 -6.96 -18.51
CA LEU A 118 22.08 -8.39 -18.65
C LEU A 118 20.81 -9.24 -18.82
N ALA A 119 19.80 -9.03 -17.97
CA ALA A 119 18.51 -9.71 -18.09
C ALA A 119 17.85 -9.41 -19.44
N ARG A 120 17.95 -8.17 -19.92
CA ARG A 120 17.44 -7.78 -21.23
C ARG A 120 18.20 -8.45 -22.37
N GLU A 121 19.52 -8.53 -22.28
CA GLU A 121 20.35 -9.21 -23.26
C GLU A 121 19.95 -10.68 -23.38
N ALA A 122 19.77 -11.37 -22.25
CA ALA A 122 19.29 -12.74 -22.22
C ALA A 122 17.87 -12.84 -22.82
N ALA A 123 16.92 -12.05 -22.33
CA ALA A 123 15.53 -12.05 -22.81
C ALA A 123 15.42 -11.81 -24.33
N ALA A 124 16.23 -10.91 -24.89
CA ALA A 124 16.23 -10.59 -26.31
C ALA A 124 16.65 -11.77 -27.20
N ARG A 125 17.56 -12.64 -26.72
CA ARG A 125 17.99 -13.84 -27.45
C ARG A 125 16.90 -14.92 -27.53
N PHE A 126 15.94 -14.90 -26.60
CA PHE A 126 14.85 -15.86 -26.48
C PHE A 126 13.50 -15.34 -26.98
N ALA A 127 13.39 -14.03 -27.20
CA ALA A 127 12.17 -13.39 -27.66
C ALA A 127 11.88 -13.77 -29.11
N THR A 128 10.63 -14.15 -29.38
CA THR A 128 10.09 -14.30 -30.74
C THR A 128 8.93 -13.34 -30.94
N ALA A 129 8.48 -13.16 -32.18
CA ALA A 129 7.32 -12.29 -32.48
C ALA A 129 6.06 -12.74 -31.71
N ASP A 130 5.84 -14.05 -31.58
CA ASP A 130 4.66 -14.61 -30.92
C ASP A 130 4.83 -14.74 -29.40
N ARG A 131 6.08 -14.86 -28.94
CA ARG A 131 6.41 -15.02 -27.53
C ARG A 131 7.55 -14.07 -27.15
N PRO A 132 7.23 -12.79 -26.89
CA PRO A 132 8.18 -11.85 -26.29
C PRO A 132 8.67 -12.34 -24.92
N ARG A 133 9.76 -11.76 -24.44
CA ARG A 133 10.30 -11.97 -23.09
C ARG A 133 10.45 -10.64 -22.38
N TRP A 134 10.14 -10.65 -21.09
CA TRP A 134 10.13 -9.45 -20.28
C TRP A 134 11.11 -9.53 -19.11
N VAL A 135 11.51 -8.37 -18.62
CA VAL A 135 12.43 -8.23 -17.49
C VAL A 135 11.68 -7.59 -16.31
N ALA A 136 11.64 -8.30 -15.19
CA ALA A 136 11.17 -7.78 -13.92
C ALA A 136 12.36 -7.28 -13.10
N GLY A 137 12.38 -5.98 -12.81
CA GLY A 137 13.38 -5.40 -11.91
C GLY A 137 13.07 -5.79 -10.46
N SER A 138 13.74 -6.81 -9.93
CA SER A 138 13.53 -7.32 -8.57
C SER A 138 13.99 -6.29 -7.53
N MET A 139 13.15 -6.04 -6.53
CA MET A 139 13.37 -5.11 -5.43
C MET A 139 12.90 -5.76 -4.11
N GLY A 140 13.84 -6.29 -3.32
CA GLY A 140 13.57 -6.92 -2.02
C GLY A 140 13.35 -5.91 -0.88
N PRO A 141 13.04 -6.38 0.34
CA PRO A 141 12.57 -5.54 1.46
C PRO A 141 13.66 -4.72 2.17
N THR A 142 14.94 -4.86 1.76
CA THR A 142 16.17 -4.41 2.43
C THR A 142 16.46 -5.10 3.77
N THR A 143 17.63 -4.84 4.37
CA THR A 143 18.03 -5.32 5.70
C THR A 143 17.47 -4.47 6.84
N LYS A 144 16.80 -3.33 6.54
CA LYS A 144 16.22 -2.41 7.53
C LYS A 144 14.70 -2.34 7.37
N SER A 145 13.97 -2.43 8.48
CA SER A 145 12.50 -2.33 8.49
C SER A 145 12.04 -1.15 9.36
N LEU A 146 11.09 -0.37 8.85
CA LEU A 146 10.54 0.80 9.52
C LEU A 146 9.70 0.47 10.77
N THR A 147 9.09 -0.71 10.81
CA THR A 147 8.24 -1.14 11.92
C THR A 147 8.86 -2.20 12.82
N LEU A 148 9.73 -3.06 12.28
CA LEU A 148 10.25 -4.25 12.97
C LEU A 148 11.59 -3.97 13.66
N THR A 149 12.61 -3.58 12.88
CA THR A 149 13.99 -3.41 13.38
C THR A 149 14.35 -1.95 13.65
N GLY A 150 13.73 -1.01 12.94
CA GLY A 150 14.10 0.40 12.95
C GLY A 150 15.45 0.66 12.26
N GLY A 151 16.11 1.76 12.64
CA GLY A 151 17.45 2.10 12.16
C GLY A 151 17.49 2.77 10.78
N ILE A 152 16.34 3.11 10.21
CA ILE A 152 16.19 3.94 9.01
C ILE A 152 14.89 4.75 9.11
N SER A 153 14.88 5.97 8.57
CA SER A 153 13.67 6.78 8.42
C SER A 153 12.91 6.46 7.13
N PHE A 154 11.64 6.86 7.06
CA PHE A 154 10.82 6.67 5.86
C PHE A 154 11.45 7.37 4.65
N GLY A 155 11.89 8.62 4.83
CA GLY A 155 12.54 9.40 3.77
C GLY A 155 13.85 8.78 3.26
N GLU A 156 14.70 8.27 4.16
CA GLU A 156 15.93 7.55 3.77
C GLU A 156 15.62 6.28 2.97
N LEU A 157 14.60 5.52 3.39
CA LEU A 157 14.22 4.30 2.67
C LEU A 157 13.61 4.61 1.29
N VAL A 158 12.78 5.66 1.18
CA VAL A 158 12.30 6.16 -0.12
C VAL A 158 13.48 6.56 -1.02
N ALA A 159 14.48 7.25 -0.47
CA ALA A 159 15.67 7.64 -1.23
C ALA A 159 16.48 6.42 -1.70
N ALA A 160 16.63 5.40 -0.87
CA ALA A 160 17.32 4.17 -1.22
C ALA A 160 16.62 3.41 -2.36
N TYR A 161 15.31 3.18 -2.26
CA TYR A 161 14.54 2.54 -3.33
C TYR A 161 14.50 3.38 -4.61
N ARG A 162 14.57 4.71 -4.51
CA ARG A 162 14.61 5.60 -5.68
C ARG A 162 15.83 5.29 -6.54
N VAL A 163 17.01 5.18 -5.93
CA VAL A 163 18.25 4.85 -6.64
C VAL A 163 18.13 3.51 -7.37
N GLN A 164 17.56 2.51 -6.69
CA GLN A 164 17.33 1.18 -7.27
C GLN A 164 16.38 1.24 -8.48
N ALA A 165 15.21 1.88 -8.29
CA ALA A 165 14.20 2.04 -9.35
C ALA A 165 14.72 2.82 -10.56
N GLU A 166 15.51 3.88 -10.34
CA GLU A 166 16.15 4.66 -11.42
C GLU A 166 17.12 3.79 -12.23
N GLY A 167 17.94 2.99 -11.56
CA GLY A 167 18.89 2.08 -12.22
C GLY A 167 18.18 1.02 -13.05
N LEU A 168 17.19 0.33 -12.46
CA LEU A 168 16.40 -0.70 -13.13
C LEU A 168 15.65 -0.15 -14.35
N ALA A 169 15.02 1.01 -14.23
CA ALA A 169 14.33 1.67 -15.34
C ALA A 169 15.33 2.07 -16.45
N ALA A 170 16.48 2.64 -16.09
CA ALA A 170 17.52 3.03 -17.04
C ALA A 170 18.14 1.83 -17.78
N GLY A 171 18.27 0.67 -17.11
CA GLY A 171 18.73 -0.58 -17.71
C GLY A 171 17.65 -1.30 -18.54
N GLY A 172 16.42 -0.80 -18.51
CA GLY A 172 15.35 -1.26 -19.39
C GLY A 172 14.49 -2.38 -18.81
N ALA A 173 14.23 -2.39 -17.50
CA ALA A 173 13.19 -3.24 -16.91
C ALA A 173 11.80 -2.92 -17.50
N ASP A 174 10.98 -3.95 -17.72
CA ASP A 174 9.59 -3.81 -18.21
C ASP A 174 8.59 -3.55 -17.07
N VAL A 175 8.93 -4.00 -15.87
CA VAL A 175 8.14 -3.87 -14.64
C VAL A 175 9.10 -3.80 -13.45
N LEU A 176 8.79 -2.99 -12.45
CA LEU A 176 9.50 -2.98 -11.17
C LEU A 176 8.76 -3.89 -10.20
N LEU A 177 9.39 -4.97 -9.74
CA LEU A 177 8.79 -5.97 -8.87
C LEU A 177 9.26 -5.75 -7.43
N ILE A 178 8.39 -5.17 -6.60
CA ILE A 178 8.63 -5.11 -5.15
C ILE A 178 8.20 -6.45 -4.57
N GLU A 179 9.15 -7.28 -4.19
CA GLU A 179 8.90 -8.66 -3.76
C GLU A 179 9.31 -8.93 -2.31
N THR A 180 8.81 -10.04 -1.77
CA THR A 180 9.06 -10.45 -0.38
C THR A 180 8.67 -9.33 0.60
N ALA A 181 7.58 -8.61 0.30
CA ALA A 181 7.16 -7.49 1.11
C ALA A 181 6.62 -7.97 2.47
N GLN A 182 7.42 -7.76 3.51
CA GLN A 182 7.16 -8.16 4.89
C GLN A 182 6.59 -7.03 5.77
N ASP A 183 6.98 -5.79 5.49
CA ASP A 183 6.58 -4.60 6.24
C ASP A 183 5.80 -3.64 5.33
N ALA A 184 4.56 -3.34 5.70
CA ALA A 184 3.68 -2.43 4.97
C ALA A 184 4.26 -1.01 4.80
N LEU A 185 5.04 -0.50 5.74
CA LEU A 185 5.68 0.81 5.59
C LEU A 185 6.85 0.77 4.60
N ASN A 186 7.67 -0.29 4.62
CA ASN A 186 8.72 -0.49 3.62
C ASN A 186 8.12 -0.58 2.22
N LEU A 187 7.04 -1.36 2.07
CA LEU A 187 6.30 -1.49 0.82
C LEU A 187 5.76 -0.14 0.34
N LYS A 188 5.19 0.67 1.24
CA LYS A 188 4.73 2.03 0.91
C LYS A 188 5.88 2.94 0.46
N ALA A 189 7.03 2.88 1.12
CA ALA A 189 8.22 3.64 0.74
C ALA A 189 8.71 3.25 -0.68
N ALA A 190 8.77 1.95 -0.97
CA ALA A 190 9.14 1.43 -2.30
C ALA A 190 8.14 1.87 -3.38
N LEU A 191 6.83 1.76 -3.13
CA LEU A 191 5.79 2.20 -4.06
C LEU A 191 5.88 3.70 -4.40
N ILE A 192 6.14 4.54 -3.40
CA ILE A 192 6.37 5.97 -3.60
C ILE A 192 7.64 6.20 -4.44
N ALA A 193 8.73 5.52 -4.10
CA ALA A 193 9.99 5.63 -4.82
C ALA A 193 9.83 5.25 -6.30
N CYS A 194 9.25 4.08 -6.61
CA CYS A 194 9.02 3.62 -7.98
C CYS A 194 8.19 4.62 -8.79
N ARG A 195 7.09 5.13 -8.22
CA ARG A 195 6.21 6.10 -8.91
C ARG A 195 6.89 7.44 -9.16
N GLU A 196 7.77 7.89 -8.26
CA GLU A 196 8.47 9.16 -8.39
C GLU A 196 9.71 9.06 -9.31
N ALA A 197 10.43 7.94 -9.31
CA ALA A 197 11.65 7.74 -10.11
C ALA A 197 11.38 7.20 -11.53
N ALA A 198 10.41 6.30 -11.67
CA ALA A 198 10.14 5.60 -12.92
C ALA A 198 8.63 5.59 -13.25
N PRO A 199 7.96 6.75 -13.37
CA PRO A 199 6.49 6.83 -13.57
C PRO A 199 5.99 6.15 -14.86
N GLY A 200 6.89 5.85 -15.81
CA GLY A 200 6.56 5.15 -17.05
C GLY A 200 6.70 3.64 -16.99
N VAL A 201 7.21 3.06 -15.90
CA VAL A 201 7.38 1.62 -15.72
C VAL A 201 6.30 1.14 -14.74
N PRO A 202 5.49 0.13 -15.10
CA PRO A 202 4.51 -0.42 -14.17
C PRO A 202 5.19 -1.04 -12.95
N VAL A 203 4.50 -1.04 -11.82
CA VAL A 203 4.97 -1.67 -10.59
C VAL A 203 4.18 -2.95 -10.34
N ALA A 204 4.85 -4.01 -9.94
CA ALA A 204 4.28 -5.22 -9.42
C ALA A 204 4.60 -5.35 -7.93
N VAL A 205 3.72 -6.00 -7.18
CA VAL A 205 3.91 -6.24 -5.75
C VAL A 205 3.74 -7.71 -5.44
N SER A 206 4.67 -8.28 -4.69
CA SER A 206 4.53 -9.59 -4.10
C SER A 206 4.80 -9.52 -2.60
N ALA A 207 3.81 -9.94 -1.82
CA ALA A 207 3.90 -9.98 -0.36
C ALA A 207 4.28 -11.38 0.11
N THR A 208 4.83 -11.46 1.32
CA THR A 208 5.03 -12.74 2.00
C THR A 208 4.20 -12.79 3.28
N ILE A 209 3.56 -13.93 3.52
CA ILE A 209 2.67 -14.15 4.65
C ILE A 209 3.29 -15.22 5.54
N GLU A 210 3.51 -14.94 6.81
CA GLU A 210 4.01 -15.92 7.76
C GLU A 210 2.99 -17.05 8.00
N PRO A 211 3.40 -18.23 8.52
CA PRO A 211 2.48 -19.31 8.88
C PRO A 211 1.30 -18.88 9.78
N GLY A 212 1.46 -17.78 10.53
CA GLY A 212 0.39 -17.16 11.32
C GLY A 212 -0.70 -16.43 10.53
N GLY A 213 -0.62 -16.38 9.20
CA GLY A 213 -1.64 -15.82 8.30
C GLY A 213 -1.55 -14.30 8.09
N THR A 214 -0.46 -13.67 8.52
CA THR A 214 -0.17 -12.24 8.26
C THR A 214 1.25 -12.03 7.78
N THR A 215 1.54 -10.88 7.17
CA THR A 215 2.94 -10.45 6.98
C THR A 215 3.67 -10.37 8.32
N LEU A 216 5.01 -10.30 8.29
CA LEU A 216 5.80 -10.07 9.50
C LEU A 216 5.43 -8.74 10.20
N GLY A 217 5.08 -7.72 9.41
CA GLY A 217 4.50 -6.45 9.88
C GLY A 217 3.08 -6.54 10.43
N GLY A 218 2.44 -7.71 10.35
CA GLY A 218 1.14 -7.99 10.95
C GLY A 218 -0.08 -7.61 10.09
N GLN A 219 0.07 -7.49 8.78
CA GLN A 219 -1.03 -7.21 7.85
C GLN A 219 -1.62 -8.52 7.32
N THR A 220 -2.95 -8.63 7.29
CA THR A 220 -3.57 -9.69 6.48
C THR A 220 -3.36 -9.40 5.00
N ILE A 221 -3.53 -10.42 4.16
CA ILE A 221 -3.30 -10.24 2.72
C ILE A 221 -4.32 -9.28 2.08
N GLU A 222 -5.55 -9.23 2.59
CA GLU A 222 -6.56 -8.26 2.18
C GLU A 222 -6.15 -6.83 2.56
N ALA A 223 -5.53 -6.65 3.72
CA ALA A 223 -5.02 -5.36 4.15
C ALA A 223 -3.89 -4.87 3.22
N VAL A 224 -3.00 -5.76 2.81
CA VAL A 224 -1.96 -5.46 1.80
C VAL A 224 -2.61 -5.08 0.47
N ALA A 225 -3.57 -5.86 -0.03
CA ALA A 225 -4.27 -5.57 -1.29
C ALA A 225 -4.95 -4.19 -1.28
N VAL A 226 -5.70 -3.87 -0.22
CA VAL A 226 -6.36 -2.56 -0.07
C VAL A 226 -5.34 -1.43 0.08
N MET A 227 -4.21 -1.70 0.75
CA MET A 227 -3.14 -0.72 0.90
C MET A 227 -2.51 -0.37 -0.44
N VAL A 228 -2.14 -1.34 -1.27
CA VAL A 228 -1.39 -1.07 -2.51
C VAL A 228 -2.26 -0.62 -3.68
N GLU A 229 -3.57 -0.89 -3.62
CA GLU A 229 -4.51 -0.60 -4.70
C GLU A 229 -4.46 0.84 -5.25
N PRO A 230 -4.30 1.92 -4.44
CA PRO A 230 -4.21 3.29 -4.96
C PRO A 230 -3.01 3.56 -5.89
N TRP A 231 -1.99 2.68 -5.88
CA TRP A 231 -0.86 2.74 -6.81
C TRP A 231 -1.10 1.98 -8.11
N ALA A 232 -2.24 1.28 -8.24
CA ALA A 232 -2.64 0.49 -9.39
C ALA A 232 -1.53 -0.44 -9.91
N PRO A 233 -0.98 -1.32 -9.06
CA PRO A 233 0.06 -2.25 -9.48
C PRO A 233 -0.43 -3.12 -10.64
N LEU A 234 0.49 -3.50 -11.53
CA LEU A 234 0.18 -4.38 -12.67
C LEU A 234 -0.31 -5.74 -12.18
N TRP A 235 0.41 -6.32 -11.21
CA TRP A 235 -0.06 -7.47 -10.45
C TRP A 235 0.25 -7.33 -8.96
N VAL A 236 -0.57 -8.01 -8.16
CA VAL A 236 -0.35 -8.23 -6.73
C VAL A 236 -0.34 -9.73 -6.50
N GLY A 237 0.60 -10.21 -5.69
CA GLY A 237 0.66 -11.63 -5.42
C GLY A 237 1.35 -11.99 -4.13
N LEU A 238 1.72 -13.26 -4.09
CA LEU A 238 2.41 -13.86 -2.96
C LEU A 238 3.65 -14.59 -3.46
N ASN A 239 4.76 -14.37 -2.78
CA ASN A 239 6.00 -15.09 -3.01
C ASN A 239 6.64 -15.45 -1.67
N CYS A 240 7.61 -16.37 -1.72
CA CYS A 240 8.28 -16.88 -0.54
C CYS A 240 7.25 -17.48 0.44
N SER A 241 7.49 -17.45 1.75
CA SER A 241 6.68 -18.09 2.81
C SER A 241 6.88 -19.61 2.87
N THR A 242 5.79 -20.34 3.04
CA THR A 242 5.65 -21.79 3.15
C THR A 242 5.46 -22.38 1.75
N GLY A 243 5.34 -23.71 1.66
CA GLY A 243 4.99 -24.37 0.40
C GLY A 243 3.63 -23.90 -0.17
N PRO A 244 3.25 -24.38 -1.36
CA PRO A 244 2.08 -23.88 -2.09
C PRO A 244 0.74 -24.15 -1.39
N GLY A 245 0.63 -25.20 -0.56
CA GLY A 245 -0.61 -25.58 0.12
C GLY A 245 -1.19 -24.50 1.05
N PRO A 246 -0.44 -24.04 2.08
CA PRO A 246 -0.88 -22.98 2.98
C PRO A 246 -1.25 -21.65 2.31
N MET A 247 -0.77 -21.39 1.09
CA MET A 247 -1.10 -20.16 0.35
C MET A 247 -2.54 -20.13 -0.17
N ARG A 248 -3.24 -21.27 -0.26
CA ARG A 248 -4.55 -21.40 -0.94
C ARG A 248 -5.56 -20.35 -0.48
N GLU A 249 -5.77 -20.21 0.82
CA GLU A 249 -6.76 -19.27 1.36
C GLU A 249 -6.38 -17.81 1.12
N HIS A 250 -5.09 -17.50 1.17
CA HIS A 250 -4.59 -16.15 0.88
C HIS A 250 -4.71 -15.79 -0.60
N VAL A 251 -4.43 -16.74 -1.50
CA VAL A 251 -4.62 -16.59 -2.95
C VAL A 251 -6.11 -16.40 -3.27
N ARG A 252 -7.00 -17.21 -2.68
CA ARG A 252 -8.45 -17.08 -2.83
C ARG A 252 -8.94 -15.69 -2.38
N ALA A 253 -8.49 -15.22 -1.22
CA ALA A 253 -8.84 -13.91 -0.70
C ALA A 253 -8.37 -12.77 -1.61
N LEU A 254 -7.13 -12.85 -2.12
CA LEU A 254 -6.62 -11.89 -3.11
C LEU A 254 -7.42 -11.92 -4.40
N ALA A 255 -7.67 -13.11 -4.96
CA ALA A 255 -8.34 -13.28 -6.24
C ALA A 255 -9.74 -12.67 -6.25
N GLY A 256 -10.47 -12.74 -5.12
CA GLY A 256 -11.79 -12.15 -4.94
C GLY A 256 -11.80 -10.66 -4.62
N LEU A 257 -10.64 -10.04 -4.36
CA LEU A 257 -10.56 -8.66 -3.87
C LEU A 257 -9.81 -7.71 -4.80
N THR A 258 -8.70 -8.13 -5.41
CA THR A 258 -7.82 -7.19 -6.13
C THR A 258 -8.27 -6.92 -7.57
N PRO A 259 -8.29 -5.66 -8.04
CA PRO A 259 -8.50 -5.34 -9.46
C PRO A 259 -7.23 -5.57 -10.32
N SER A 260 -6.09 -5.84 -9.68
CA SER A 260 -4.83 -6.12 -10.38
C SER A 260 -4.79 -7.57 -10.89
N PHE A 261 -3.85 -7.89 -11.77
CA PHE A 261 -3.52 -9.28 -12.06
C PHE A 261 -2.93 -9.97 -10.81
N LEU A 262 -2.92 -11.31 -10.77
CA LEU A 262 -2.48 -12.06 -9.59
C LEU A 262 -1.28 -12.95 -9.90
N SER A 263 -0.22 -12.84 -9.08
CA SER A 263 0.95 -13.73 -9.12
C SER A 263 1.01 -14.69 -7.94
N VAL A 264 1.51 -15.91 -8.18
CA VAL A 264 1.78 -16.91 -7.12
C VAL A 264 3.13 -17.56 -7.40
N VAL A 265 4.09 -17.30 -6.51
CA VAL A 265 5.52 -17.65 -6.68
C VAL A 265 6.05 -18.33 -5.40
N PRO A 266 5.60 -19.57 -5.11
CA PRO A 266 5.92 -20.27 -3.85
C PRO A 266 7.38 -20.72 -3.79
N ASN A 267 7.86 -21.01 -2.58
CA ASN A 267 9.09 -21.78 -2.38
C ASN A 267 8.88 -23.25 -2.80
N ALA A 268 9.97 -23.96 -3.10
CA ALA A 268 9.99 -25.43 -3.21
C ALA A 268 9.88 -26.10 -1.82
N GLY A 269 8.83 -25.76 -1.07
CA GLY A 269 8.64 -26.19 0.31
C GLY A 269 9.51 -25.41 1.30
N MET A 270 9.49 -25.85 2.56
CA MET A 270 10.43 -25.34 3.57
C MET A 270 11.75 -26.10 3.47
N PRO A 271 12.90 -25.45 3.66
CA PRO A 271 14.17 -26.15 3.71
C PRO A 271 14.21 -27.09 4.93
N ASP A 272 14.87 -28.24 4.78
CA ASP A 272 15.17 -29.15 5.88
C ASP A 272 16.29 -28.61 6.79
N GLU A 273 16.70 -29.40 7.79
CA GLU A 273 17.76 -29.02 8.74
C GLU A 273 19.12 -28.76 8.05
N ASP A 274 19.33 -29.33 6.86
CA ASP A 274 20.52 -29.15 6.02
C ASP A 274 20.35 -28.02 4.99
N GLY A 275 19.24 -27.28 5.02
CA GLY A 275 18.94 -26.19 4.09
C GLY A 275 18.42 -26.64 2.72
N ARG A 276 18.08 -27.93 2.54
CA ARG A 276 17.64 -28.48 1.26
C ARG A 276 16.13 -28.40 1.09
N TYR A 277 15.72 -28.01 -0.12
CA TYR A 277 14.32 -27.98 -0.51
C TYR A 277 13.91 -29.35 -1.04
N THR A 278 12.81 -29.89 -0.51
CA THR A 278 12.35 -31.27 -0.79
C THR A 278 11.12 -31.34 -1.68
N GLU A 279 10.51 -30.19 -1.99
CA GLU A 279 9.36 -30.14 -2.87
C GLU A 279 9.74 -30.49 -4.30
N THR A 280 8.91 -31.30 -4.96
CA THR A 280 9.17 -31.80 -6.32
C THR A 280 8.49 -30.91 -7.36
N PRO A 281 9.02 -30.84 -8.60
CA PRO A 281 8.36 -30.16 -9.72
C PRO A 281 6.91 -30.59 -9.91
N GLU A 282 6.63 -31.89 -9.81
CA GLU A 282 5.31 -32.48 -10.05
C GLU A 282 4.31 -32.07 -8.98
N HIS A 283 4.71 -32.11 -7.70
CA HIS A 283 3.82 -31.73 -6.61
C HIS A 283 3.57 -30.22 -6.60
N LEU A 284 4.60 -29.38 -6.78
CA LEU A 284 4.45 -27.93 -6.90
C LEU A 284 3.48 -27.57 -8.03
N ALA A 285 3.70 -28.14 -9.22
CA ALA A 285 2.84 -27.92 -10.38
C ALA A 285 1.41 -28.42 -10.16
N GLY A 286 1.22 -29.57 -9.50
CA GLY A 286 -0.10 -30.10 -9.15
C GLY A 286 -0.90 -29.14 -8.26
N VAL A 287 -0.26 -28.54 -7.25
CA VAL A 287 -0.94 -27.56 -6.38
C VAL A 287 -1.28 -26.28 -7.15
N LEU A 288 -0.33 -25.72 -7.92
CA LEU A 288 -0.59 -24.50 -8.69
C LEU A 288 -1.57 -24.70 -9.84
N ALA A 289 -1.65 -25.90 -10.42
CA ALA A 289 -2.71 -26.28 -11.36
C ALA A 289 -4.09 -26.21 -10.72
N SER A 290 -4.23 -26.60 -9.45
CA SER A 290 -5.50 -26.45 -8.74
C SER A 290 -5.92 -24.99 -8.59
N PHE A 291 -4.98 -24.06 -8.38
CA PHE A 291 -5.27 -22.63 -8.29
C PHE A 291 -5.57 -22.02 -9.67
N ALA A 292 -4.88 -22.47 -10.71
CA ALA A 292 -5.13 -22.07 -12.10
C ALA A 292 -6.51 -22.55 -12.58
N ALA A 293 -6.93 -23.76 -12.21
CA ALA A 293 -8.25 -24.32 -12.52
C ALA A 293 -9.40 -23.54 -11.87
N GLU A 294 -9.19 -22.99 -10.68
CA GLU A 294 -10.14 -22.08 -10.01
C GLU A 294 -10.16 -20.68 -10.65
N GLY A 295 -9.29 -20.41 -11.62
CA GLY A 295 -9.19 -19.13 -12.32
C GLY A 295 -8.62 -18.03 -11.44
N TRP A 296 -7.69 -18.35 -10.52
CA TRP A 296 -7.15 -17.38 -9.57
C TRP A 296 -5.85 -16.69 -10.03
N ILE A 297 -5.19 -17.17 -11.08
CA ILE A 297 -3.80 -16.81 -11.39
C ILE A 297 -3.64 -16.16 -12.76
N ASN A 298 -2.73 -15.18 -12.86
CA ASN A 298 -2.24 -14.58 -14.10
C ASN A 298 -0.73 -14.80 -14.30
N VAL A 299 0.04 -14.93 -13.21
CA VAL A 299 1.48 -15.17 -13.23
C VAL A 299 1.84 -16.31 -12.28
N LEU A 300 2.59 -17.29 -12.77
CA LEU A 300 3.20 -18.36 -11.98
C LEU A 300 4.71 -18.17 -11.94
N GLY A 301 5.39 -18.75 -10.96
CA GLY A 301 6.85 -18.76 -10.90
C GLY A 301 7.34 -19.61 -9.74
N GLY A 302 8.64 -19.57 -9.48
CA GLY A 302 9.25 -20.20 -8.32
C GLY A 302 10.11 -19.24 -7.51
N CYS A 303 10.06 -19.35 -6.18
CA CYS A 303 10.98 -18.65 -5.28
C CYS A 303 12.04 -19.66 -4.78
N CYS A 304 12.52 -19.55 -3.54
CA CYS A 304 13.64 -20.32 -3.01
C CYS A 304 13.50 -21.84 -3.25
N GLY A 305 14.60 -22.46 -3.70
CA GLY A 305 14.68 -23.90 -3.98
C GLY A 305 14.11 -24.34 -5.33
N THR A 306 13.45 -23.46 -6.08
CA THR A 306 12.91 -23.81 -7.40
C THR A 306 13.99 -23.85 -8.48
N THR A 307 13.93 -24.87 -9.33
CA THR A 307 14.93 -25.17 -10.36
C THR A 307 14.33 -25.03 -11.77
N PRO A 308 15.13 -25.07 -12.85
CA PRO A 308 14.62 -25.13 -14.22
C PRO A 308 13.57 -26.25 -14.45
N GLU A 309 13.67 -27.38 -13.76
CA GLU A 309 12.70 -28.48 -13.84
C GLU A 309 11.33 -28.06 -13.30
N HIS A 310 11.30 -27.29 -12.21
CA HIS A 310 10.08 -26.71 -11.68
C HIS A 310 9.44 -25.76 -12.69
N ILE A 311 10.22 -24.89 -13.32
CA ILE A 311 9.74 -23.97 -14.35
C ILE A 311 9.17 -24.72 -15.56
N ARG A 312 9.80 -25.81 -16.01
CA ARG A 312 9.23 -26.66 -17.09
C ARG A 312 7.89 -27.27 -16.70
N ALA A 313 7.75 -27.78 -15.47
CA ALA A 313 6.47 -28.32 -14.99
C ALA A 313 5.38 -27.23 -14.90
N LEU A 314 5.74 -26.03 -14.43
CA LEU A 314 4.81 -24.89 -14.37
C LEU A 314 4.43 -24.34 -15.75
N ARG A 315 5.29 -24.50 -16.76
CA ARG A 315 4.95 -24.15 -18.14
C ARG A 315 3.75 -24.95 -18.63
N GLU A 316 3.72 -26.25 -18.38
CA GLU A 316 2.58 -27.12 -18.75
C GLU A 316 1.29 -26.64 -18.09
N VAL A 317 1.34 -26.27 -16.81
CA VAL A 317 0.19 -25.70 -16.08
C VAL A 317 -0.29 -24.40 -16.73
N ALA A 318 0.62 -23.50 -17.05
CA ALA A 318 0.29 -22.21 -17.65
C ALA A 318 -0.32 -22.34 -19.05
N ASP A 319 0.09 -23.35 -19.85
CA ASP A 319 -0.48 -23.60 -21.18
C ASP A 319 -1.86 -24.28 -21.12
N ALA A 320 -2.10 -25.10 -20.10
CA ALA A 320 -3.35 -25.84 -19.93
C ALA A 320 -4.52 -24.97 -19.43
N HIS A 321 -4.26 -23.80 -18.84
CA HIS A 321 -5.28 -23.00 -18.16
C HIS A 321 -5.45 -21.60 -18.76
N ARG A 322 -6.63 -21.01 -18.53
CA ARG A 322 -6.91 -19.61 -18.88
C ARG A 322 -6.50 -18.69 -17.73
N PRO A 323 -6.03 -17.47 -18.02
CA PRO A 323 -5.69 -16.51 -16.98
C PRO A 323 -6.94 -16.03 -16.24
N ARG A 324 -6.76 -15.67 -14.97
CA ARG A 324 -7.77 -14.99 -14.16
C ARG A 324 -8.24 -13.70 -14.84
N ARG A 325 -9.53 -13.43 -14.75
CA ARG A 325 -10.10 -12.11 -15.04
C ARG A 325 -10.20 -11.32 -13.75
N PRO A 326 -9.55 -10.14 -13.63
CA PRO A 326 -9.68 -9.31 -12.45
C PRO A 326 -11.15 -8.96 -12.14
N VAL A 327 -11.47 -8.89 -10.85
CA VAL A 327 -12.83 -8.58 -10.39
C VAL A 327 -13.12 -7.08 -10.51
N ALA A 328 -14.40 -6.72 -10.62
CA ALA A 328 -14.82 -5.34 -10.42
C ALA A 328 -14.48 -4.92 -8.98
N TYR A 329 -13.88 -3.74 -8.83
CA TYR A 329 -13.39 -3.26 -7.55
C TYR A 329 -14.01 -1.91 -7.19
N GLU A 330 -14.58 -1.84 -6.00
CA GLU A 330 -15.05 -0.59 -5.39
C GLU A 330 -13.99 -0.09 -4.39
N PRO A 331 -13.47 1.15 -4.54
CA PRO A 331 -12.44 1.68 -3.66
C PRO A 331 -12.99 2.21 -2.33
N ASP A 332 -13.90 1.45 -1.72
CA ASP A 332 -14.60 1.80 -0.49
C ASP A 332 -14.01 1.12 0.75
N ARG A 333 -12.71 0.82 0.73
CA ARG A 333 -12.00 0.14 1.83
C ARG A 333 -10.81 0.96 2.31
N VAL A 334 -10.56 0.86 3.61
CA VAL A 334 -9.37 1.38 4.29
C VAL A 334 -8.65 0.24 5.00
N ALA A 335 -7.37 0.42 5.33
CA ALA A 335 -6.56 -0.67 5.88
C ALA A 335 -5.63 -0.20 7.01
N GLY A 336 -5.55 -1.01 8.06
CA GLY A 336 -4.47 -1.00 9.04
C GLY A 336 -3.71 -2.33 8.96
N GLY A 337 -3.72 -3.11 10.04
CA GLY A 337 -3.39 -4.53 10.02
C GLY A 337 -4.48 -5.42 9.40
N ILE A 338 -5.71 -4.91 9.31
CA ILE A 338 -6.85 -5.55 8.62
C ILE A 338 -7.47 -4.57 7.63
N ALA A 339 -8.10 -5.09 6.57
CA ALA A 339 -8.93 -4.33 5.65
C ALA A 339 -10.33 -4.13 6.24
N VAL A 340 -10.88 -2.92 6.13
CA VAL A 340 -12.20 -2.55 6.63
C VAL A 340 -12.99 -1.85 5.52
N PRO A 341 -14.16 -2.37 5.12
CA PRO A 341 -15.04 -1.63 4.22
C PRO A 341 -15.65 -0.42 4.93
N LEU A 342 -15.70 0.71 4.24
CA LEU A 342 -16.35 1.92 4.70
C LEU A 342 -17.88 1.81 4.62
N ARG A 343 -18.40 0.82 3.89
CA ARG A 343 -19.81 0.40 3.90
C ARG A 343 -19.94 -0.95 4.60
N GLN A 344 -20.46 -0.95 5.82
CA GLN A 344 -20.74 -2.17 6.58
C GLN A 344 -22.08 -2.77 6.15
N GLU A 345 -22.19 -4.11 6.16
CA GLU A 345 -23.47 -4.80 5.98
C GLU A 345 -24.50 -4.38 7.04
N ARG A 346 -24.03 -4.18 8.27
CA ARG A 346 -24.80 -3.59 9.36
C ARG A 346 -24.34 -2.15 9.57
N PRO A 347 -24.98 -1.16 8.92
CA PRO A 347 -24.57 0.23 9.06
C PRO A 347 -24.75 0.71 10.50
N PRO A 348 -23.95 1.68 10.95
CA PRO A 348 -22.90 2.39 10.21
C PRO A 348 -21.49 1.80 10.45
N THR A 349 -20.51 2.26 9.67
CA THR A 349 -19.09 2.14 10.05
C THR A 349 -18.81 2.99 11.28
N LEU A 350 -18.34 2.36 12.35
CA LEU A 350 -18.06 3.03 13.63
C LEU A 350 -16.62 3.54 13.71
N VAL A 351 -16.45 4.85 13.93
CA VAL A 351 -15.17 5.51 14.19
C VAL A 351 -15.05 5.80 15.69
N GLY A 352 -13.98 5.34 16.33
CA GLY A 352 -13.75 5.52 17.76
C GLY A 352 -13.22 6.92 18.12
N GLU A 353 -14.07 7.78 18.70
CA GLU A 353 -13.78 9.19 19.01
C GLU A 353 -12.98 9.46 20.29
N ARG A 354 -12.76 8.49 21.19
CA ARG A 354 -12.22 8.76 22.55
C ARG A 354 -10.72 9.02 22.60
N THR A 355 -10.00 8.78 21.50
CA THR A 355 -8.57 9.06 21.31
C THR A 355 -8.39 10.49 20.77
N ASN A 356 -9.10 11.42 21.42
CA ASN A 356 -9.20 12.82 21.05
C ASN A 356 -8.93 13.70 22.29
N ALA A 357 -7.92 14.58 22.22
CA ALA A 357 -7.50 15.41 23.34
C ALA A 357 -8.54 16.48 23.73
N LEU A 358 -9.37 16.92 22.78
CA LEU A 358 -10.44 17.89 23.02
C LEU A 358 -11.66 17.24 23.69
N GLY A 359 -12.01 16.02 23.27
CA GLY A 359 -13.22 15.31 23.71
C GLY A 359 -13.05 14.37 24.92
N SER A 360 -11.82 13.98 25.27
CA SER A 360 -11.55 12.94 26.27
C SER A 360 -10.55 13.38 27.33
N LYS A 361 -11.05 13.78 28.51
CA LYS A 361 -10.22 14.22 29.65
C LYS A 361 -9.11 13.22 30.00
N LYS A 362 -9.45 11.93 30.13
CA LYS A 362 -8.48 10.87 30.42
C LYS A 362 -7.38 10.78 29.35
N PHE A 363 -7.74 10.92 28.09
CA PHE A 363 -6.77 10.81 26.99
C PHE A 363 -5.81 11.99 26.98
N ARG A 364 -6.33 13.21 27.14
CA ARG A 364 -5.52 14.43 27.29
C ARG A 364 -4.54 14.33 28.46
N GLU A 365 -5.00 13.91 29.65
CA GLU A 365 -4.12 13.73 30.82
C GLU A 365 -2.97 12.74 30.54
N LEU A 366 -3.23 11.69 29.75
CA LEU A 366 -2.19 10.72 29.35
C LEU A 366 -1.20 11.32 28.34
N LEU A 367 -1.67 12.15 27.39
CA LEU A 367 -0.81 12.85 26.44
C LEU A 367 0.08 13.88 27.14
N ASP A 368 -0.48 14.67 28.05
CA ASP A 368 0.24 15.69 28.82
C ASP A 368 1.32 15.06 29.71
N ALA A 369 1.05 13.87 30.24
CA ALA A 369 2.01 13.08 31.01
C ALA A 369 3.01 12.27 30.14
N GLY A 370 2.95 12.36 28.81
CA GLY A 370 3.81 11.59 27.90
C GLY A 370 3.58 10.07 27.93
N ARG A 371 2.45 9.59 28.47
CA ARG A 371 2.12 8.17 28.67
C ARG A 371 1.46 7.56 27.43
N TYR A 372 2.15 7.61 26.29
CA TYR A 372 1.60 7.22 24.98
C TYR A 372 1.14 5.75 24.88
N ALA A 373 1.82 4.82 25.55
CA ALA A 373 1.39 3.40 25.58
C ALA A 373 0.02 3.23 26.24
N GLU A 374 -0.25 4.00 27.29
CA GLU A 374 -1.54 3.99 27.98
C GLU A 374 -2.59 4.78 27.21
N ALA A 375 -2.21 5.87 26.55
CA ALA A 375 -3.07 6.56 25.60
C ALA A 375 -3.55 5.61 24.49
N ALA A 376 -2.64 4.78 23.94
CA ALA A 376 -2.98 3.75 22.96
C ALA A 376 -3.94 2.67 23.50
N SER A 377 -3.91 2.39 24.82
CA SER A 377 -4.86 1.48 25.46
C SER A 377 -6.31 1.99 25.42
N VAL A 378 -6.52 3.31 25.41
CA VAL A 378 -7.84 3.93 25.20
C VAL A 378 -8.37 3.52 23.82
N GLY A 379 -7.54 3.62 22.78
CA GLY A 379 -7.91 3.17 21.43
C GLY A 379 -8.22 1.68 21.37
N ARG A 380 -7.39 0.84 22.00
CA ARG A 380 -7.62 -0.61 22.08
C ARG A 380 -8.97 -0.96 22.73
N GLN A 381 -9.38 -0.22 23.77
CA GLN A 381 -10.67 -0.41 24.40
C GLN A 381 -11.84 -0.06 23.47
N GLN A 382 -11.69 0.95 22.61
CA GLN A 382 -12.71 1.28 21.61
C GLN A 382 -12.86 0.18 20.55
N VAL A 383 -11.73 -0.35 20.05
CA VAL A 383 -11.74 -1.45 19.08
C VAL A 383 -12.40 -2.70 19.67
N ARG A 384 -12.08 -3.06 20.92
CA ARG A 384 -12.76 -4.17 21.63
C ARG A 384 -14.27 -3.97 21.81
N ARG A 385 -14.76 -2.73 21.71
CA ARG A 385 -16.17 -2.37 21.81
C ARG A 385 -16.83 -2.18 20.44
N GLY A 386 -16.15 -2.54 19.35
CA GLY A 386 -16.71 -2.53 17.99
C GLY A 386 -16.34 -1.32 17.14
N ALA A 387 -15.37 -0.49 17.54
CA ALA A 387 -14.85 0.54 16.62
C ALA A 387 -14.12 -0.13 15.44
N HIS A 388 -14.53 0.23 14.22
CA HIS A 388 -13.96 -0.27 12.97
C HIS A 388 -12.77 0.56 12.50
N VAL A 389 -12.75 1.84 12.85
CA VAL A 389 -11.67 2.81 12.59
C VAL A 389 -11.38 3.56 13.89
N LEU A 390 -10.14 3.99 14.10
CA LEU A 390 -9.76 4.77 15.27
C LEU A 390 -9.34 6.19 14.88
N ASP A 391 -10.04 7.19 15.40
CA ASP A 391 -9.74 8.61 15.21
C ASP A 391 -8.66 9.09 16.20
N LEU A 392 -7.64 9.80 15.72
CA LEU A 392 -6.51 10.26 16.53
C LEU A 392 -6.39 11.78 16.43
N CYS A 393 -6.80 12.48 17.49
CA CYS A 393 -6.70 13.93 17.60
C CYS A 393 -5.85 14.30 18.82
N VAL A 394 -4.75 15.02 18.60
CA VAL A 394 -3.84 15.47 19.67
C VAL A 394 -3.80 16.98 19.85
N ALA A 395 -4.75 17.69 19.23
CA ALA A 395 -4.82 19.14 19.18
C ALA A 395 -4.70 19.78 20.58
N ASP A 396 -3.73 20.68 20.71
CA ASP A 396 -3.45 21.47 21.90
C ASP A 396 -2.62 22.69 21.49
N PRO A 397 -3.13 23.93 21.65
CA PRO A 397 -2.42 25.15 21.25
C PRO A 397 -1.06 25.34 21.92
N ASN A 398 -0.80 24.68 23.05
CA ASN A 398 0.41 24.86 23.83
C ASN A 398 1.45 23.75 23.62
N ALA A 399 1.15 22.76 22.78
CA ALA A 399 2.01 21.59 22.57
C ALA A 399 2.50 21.50 21.13
N ASP A 400 3.64 20.83 20.95
CA ASP A 400 4.09 20.40 19.62
C ASP A 400 3.20 19.25 19.12
N GLU A 401 2.25 19.60 18.26
CA GLU A 401 1.29 18.66 17.68
C GLU A 401 1.99 17.56 16.87
N THR A 402 3.06 17.90 16.14
CA THR A 402 3.81 16.94 15.31
C THR A 402 4.51 15.91 16.20
N ALA A 403 5.24 16.36 17.23
CA ALA A 403 5.93 15.47 18.15
C ALA A 403 4.94 14.56 18.90
N ARG A 404 3.81 15.12 19.35
CA ARG A 404 2.78 14.38 20.08
C ARG A 404 2.05 13.36 19.20
N MET A 405 1.67 13.73 17.98
CA MET A 405 0.98 12.85 17.04
C MET A 405 1.88 11.68 16.62
N THR A 406 3.13 11.95 16.26
CA THR A 406 4.08 10.92 15.84
C THR A 406 4.41 9.94 16.97
N ALA A 407 4.56 10.41 18.21
CA ALA A 407 4.74 9.56 19.38
C ALA A 407 3.51 8.67 19.65
N LEU A 408 2.30 9.25 19.56
CA LEU A 408 1.05 8.51 19.71
C LEU A 408 0.90 7.42 18.64
N VAL A 409 1.13 7.73 17.37
CA VAL A 409 0.98 6.79 16.24
C VAL A 409 1.92 5.60 16.39
N ARG A 410 3.18 5.81 16.82
CA ARG A 410 4.13 4.73 17.12
C ARG A 410 3.61 3.78 18.21
N ALA A 411 2.91 4.29 19.21
CA ALA A 411 2.28 3.49 20.26
C ALA A 411 1.01 2.79 19.77
N VAL A 412 0.14 3.51 19.06
CA VAL A 412 -1.17 3.03 18.57
C VAL A 412 -1.01 1.92 17.55
N ARG A 413 -0.08 2.04 16.58
CA ARG A 413 0.14 1.01 15.54
C ARG A 413 0.54 -0.36 16.10
N ARG A 414 1.10 -0.39 17.31
CA ARG A 414 1.42 -1.63 18.05
C ARG A 414 0.23 -2.16 18.86
N ALA A 415 -0.73 -1.30 19.18
CA ALA A 415 -1.83 -1.59 20.10
C ALA A 415 -3.13 -2.02 19.42
N VAL A 416 -3.34 -1.64 18.16
CA VAL A 416 -4.56 -1.92 17.39
C VAL A 416 -4.25 -2.35 15.96
N ARG A 417 -5.16 -3.10 15.35
CA ARG A 417 -5.06 -3.57 13.96
C ARG A 417 -5.99 -2.82 13.00
N VAL A 418 -6.95 -2.06 13.52
CA VAL A 418 -7.90 -1.29 12.70
C VAL A 418 -7.20 -0.12 11.98
N PRO A 419 -7.74 0.36 10.85
CA PRO A 419 -7.28 1.59 10.21
C PRO A 419 -7.34 2.80 11.14
N LEU A 420 -6.44 3.76 10.89
CA LEU A 420 -6.34 5.00 11.64
C LEU A 420 -6.91 6.17 10.82
N MET A 421 -7.63 7.05 11.50
CA MET A 421 -8.06 8.36 11.02
C MET A 421 -7.22 9.41 11.73
N ILE A 422 -6.42 10.16 10.96
CA ILE A 422 -5.50 11.17 11.48
C ILE A 422 -6.24 12.50 11.52
N ASP A 423 -6.58 12.96 12.72
CA ASP A 423 -7.39 14.15 12.97
C ASP A 423 -6.51 15.36 13.33
N THR A 424 -6.27 16.19 12.32
CA THR A 424 -5.50 17.44 12.40
C THR A 424 -5.86 18.36 11.24
N THR A 425 -5.70 19.67 11.42
CA THR A 425 -5.85 20.66 10.35
C THR A 425 -4.52 21.05 9.69
N ASP A 426 -3.38 20.60 10.23
CA ASP A 426 -2.05 20.95 9.72
C ASP A 426 -1.51 19.87 8.75
N PRO A 427 -1.32 20.19 7.46
CA PRO A 427 -0.75 19.26 6.50
C PRO A 427 0.67 18.77 6.86
N ALA A 428 1.46 19.54 7.63
CA ALA A 428 2.77 19.11 8.09
C ALA A 428 2.68 17.97 9.12
N VAL A 429 1.71 18.06 10.04
CA VAL A 429 1.41 16.99 11.00
C VAL A 429 0.92 15.75 10.25
N MET A 430 0.05 15.91 9.25
CA MET A 430 -0.41 14.80 8.40
C MET A 430 0.77 14.11 7.70
N GLU A 431 1.65 14.86 7.05
CA GLU A 431 2.80 14.33 6.32
C GLU A 431 3.73 13.54 7.24
N ALA A 432 4.15 14.12 8.37
CA ALA A 432 5.00 13.45 9.36
C ALA A 432 4.35 12.19 9.96
N THR A 433 3.02 12.18 10.05
CA THR A 433 2.27 11.03 10.58
C THR A 433 2.13 9.91 9.56
N LEU A 434 1.86 10.24 8.29
CA LEU A 434 1.66 9.27 7.21
C LEU A 434 2.89 8.38 6.97
N GLU A 435 4.09 8.89 7.25
CA GLU A 435 5.36 8.14 7.24
C GLU A 435 5.44 7.06 8.32
N LEU A 436 4.54 7.06 9.32
CA LEU A 436 4.53 6.15 10.45
C LEU A 436 3.34 5.19 10.47
N VAL A 437 2.34 5.41 9.61
CA VAL A 437 1.09 4.64 9.57
C VAL A 437 1.16 3.53 8.51
N PRO A 438 1.19 2.25 8.91
CA PRO A 438 1.06 1.15 7.97
C PRO A 438 -0.37 1.08 7.41
N GLY A 439 -0.53 0.69 6.15
CA GLY A 439 -1.85 0.55 5.52
C GLY A 439 -2.37 1.82 4.81
N ARG A 440 -3.68 1.91 4.67
CA ARG A 440 -4.44 2.96 3.98
C ARG A 440 -5.29 3.75 5.01
N PRO A 441 -4.76 4.87 5.56
CA PRO A 441 -5.45 5.65 6.57
C PRO A 441 -6.47 6.63 5.98
N ILE A 442 -7.18 7.32 6.87
CA ILE A 442 -8.09 8.42 6.55
C ILE A 442 -7.48 9.73 7.08
N LEU A 443 -7.47 10.79 6.28
CA LEU A 443 -7.10 12.14 6.71
C LEU A 443 -8.36 12.91 7.13
N ASN A 444 -8.40 13.40 8.36
CA ASN A 444 -9.49 14.17 8.94
C ASN A 444 -8.93 15.54 9.36
N SER A 445 -9.30 16.67 8.76
CA SER A 445 -10.16 16.85 7.59
C SER A 445 -9.60 17.93 6.67
N VAL A 446 -10.30 18.14 5.56
CA VAL A 446 -10.09 19.25 4.62
C VAL A 446 -11.39 20.04 4.49
N ASN A 447 -11.27 21.31 4.12
CA ASN A 447 -12.40 22.16 3.80
C ASN A 447 -11.98 23.26 2.79
N LEU A 448 -12.87 24.22 2.54
CA LEU A 448 -12.65 25.36 1.63
C LEU A 448 -12.46 26.70 2.37
N GLU A 449 -12.23 26.71 3.70
CA GLU A 449 -12.18 27.93 4.51
C GLU A 449 -11.10 28.93 4.05
N ASP A 450 -10.00 28.42 3.48
CA ASP A 450 -8.86 29.19 2.99
C ASP A 450 -8.85 29.34 1.45
N GLY A 451 -10.00 29.13 0.82
CA GLY A 451 -10.14 29.12 -0.64
C GLY A 451 -9.54 27.88 -1.30
N GLY A 452 -9.26 26.80 -0.54
CA GLY A 452 -8.81 25.51 -1.05
C GLY A 452 -7.29 25.33 -1.09
N ALA A 453 -6.51 26.22 -0.49
CA ALA A 453 -5.05 26.12 -0.47
C ALA A 453 -4.58 24.87 0.31
N ARG A 454 -5.12 24.66 1.52
CA ARG A 454 -4.87 23.43 2.30
C ARG A 454 -5.45 22.20 1.63
N LEU A 455 -6.66 22.30 1.06
CA LEU A 455 -7.31 21.20 0.33
C LEU A 455 -6.38 20.62 -0.72
N LYS A 456 -5.76 21.47 -1.56
CA LYS A 456 -4.81 21.04 -2.59
C LYS A 456 -3.61 20.28 -2.01
N ARG A 457 -3.04 20.75 -0.90
CA ARG A 457 -1.90 20.10 -0.24
C ARG A 457 -2.30 18.75 0.35
N ILE A 458 -3.44 18.68 1.04
CA ILE A 458 -3.97 17.44 1.62
C ILE A 458 -4.34 16.43 0.52
N ALA A 459 -4.96 16.87 -0.58
CA ALA A 459 -5.25 16.02 -1.73
C ALA A 459 -3.96 15.46 -2.37
N SER A 460 -2.89 16.25 -2.42
CA SER A 460 -1.58 15.77 -2.88
C SER A 460 -1.01 14.70 -1.95
N LEU A 461 -1.09 14.89 -0.62
CA LEU A 461 -0.67 13.89 0.37
C LEU A 461 -1.51 12.61 0.25
N ALA A 462 -2.83 12.74 0.15
CA ALA A 462 -3.75 11.61 0.00
C ALA A 462 -3.40 10.76 -1.22
N ARG A 463 -3.12 11.36 -2.38
CA ARG A 463 -2.67 10.60 -3.57
C ARG A 463 -1.30 9.98 -3.38
N ARG A 464 -0.36 10.71 -2.77
CA ARG A 464 1.01 10.24 -2.56
C ARG A 464 1.05 8.99 -1.66
N PHE A 465 0.26 8.99 -0.58
CA PHE A 465 0.22 7.94 0.45
C PHE A 465 -1.00 7.01 0.35
N GLY A 466 -1.84 7.16 -0.68
CA GLY A 466 -3.00 6.30 -0.95
C GLY A 466 -4.11 6.39 0.11
N CYS A 467 -4.42 7.58 0.61
CA CYS A 467 -5.36 7.79 1.72
C CYS A 467 -6.78 8.14 1.26
N ALA A 468 -7.77 7.82 2.10
CA ALA A 468 -9.09 8.43 2.04
C ALA A 468 -9.11 9.76 2.83
N VAL A 469 -10.13 10.58 2.62
CA VAL A 469 -10.18 11.95 3.13
C VAL A 469 -11.57 12.30 3.65
N VAL A 470 -11.64 12.92 4.82
CA VAL A 470 -12.85 13.57 5.34
C VAL A 470 -12.89 15.02 4.87
N ALA A 471 -13.99 15.42 4.25
CA ALA A 471 -14.21 16.77 3.74
C ALA A 471 -15.37 17.42 4.50
N GLY A 472 -15.05 18.31 5.44
CA GLY A 472 -16.05 19.03 6.22
C GLY A 472 -16.73 20.10 5.39
N CYS A 473 -18.06 20.21 5.47
CA CYS A 473 -18.87 21.21 4.76
C CYS A 473 -18.65 22.63 5.33
N ILE A 474 -17.42 23.11 5.20
CA ILE A 474 -16.94 24.43 5.58
C ILE A 474 -16.35 25.09 4.33
N ASP A 475 -16.69 26.34 4.10
CA ASP A 475 -16.14 27.14 3.00
C ASP A 475 -15.89 28.60 3.40
N GLU A 476 -15.48 29.41 2.43
CA GLU A 476 -15.03 30.79 2.60
C GLU A 476 -16.16 31.79 2.91
N ASP A 477 -17.43 31.36 3.01
CA ASP A 477 -18.54 32.26 3.25
C ASP A 477 -18.38 33.00 4.60
N PRO A 478 -18.39 34.34 4.61
CA PRO A 478 -18.10 35.12 5.82
C PRO A 478 -19.22 35.07 6.88
N LYS A 479 -20.42 34.60 6.52
CA LYS A 479 -21.61 34.56 7.38
C LYS A 479 -22.05 33.13 7.72
N ASP A 480 -21.94 32.22 6.76
CA ASP A 480 -22.35 30.81 6.89
C ASP A 480 -21.24 29.85 6.44
N GLY A 481 -19.98 30.22 6.73
CA GLY A 481 -18.81 29.43 6.36
C GLY A 481 -18.86 28.00 6.87
N MET A 482 -19.44 27.74 8.05
CA MET A 482 -19.83 26.38 8.45
C MET A 482 -21.28 26.13 8.03
N ALA A 483 -21.52 25.18 7.13
CA ALA A 483 -22.85 24.96 6.54
C ALA A 483 -23.88 24.45 7.57
N ARG A 484 -24.86 25.29 7.93
CA ARG A 484 -25.86 24.96 8.97
C ARG A 484 -27.15 24.35 8.42
N THR A 485 -27.63 24.80 7.26
CA THR A 485 -28.87 24.31 6.63
C THR A 485 -28.60 23.14 5.69
N ALA A 486 -29.57 22.27 5.47
CA ALA A 486 -29.47 21.12 4.57
C ALA A 486 -29.11 21.53 3.13
N GLY A 487 -29.69 22.65 2.66
CA GLY A 487 -29.36 23.23 1.36
C GLY A 487 -27.91 23.66 1.26
N ARG A 488 -27.41 24.37 2.29
CA ARG A 488 -26.02 24.80 2.33
C ARG A 488 -25.05 23.63 2.43
N LYS A 489 -25.36 22.63 3.26
CA LYS A 489 -24.54 21.40 3.42
C LYS A 489 -24.35 20.70 2.09
N LEU A 490 -25.43 20.52 1.32
CA LEU A 490 -25.36 19.94 -0.01
C LEU A 490 -24.56 20.79 -1.01
N GLU A 491 -24.76 22.11 -1.00
CA GLU A 491 -24.04 23.02 -1.89
C GLU A 491 -22.51 22.93 -1.68
N VAL A 492 -22.07 23.03 -0.43
CA VAL A 492 -20.65 22.93 -0.07
C VAL A 492 -20.14 21.51 -0.33
N ALA A 493 -20.91 20.47 -0.01
CA ALA A 493 -20.55 19.09 -0.31
C ALA A 493 -20.32 18.84 -1.80
N ARG A 494 -21.15 19.42 -2.69
CA ARG A 494 -20.98 19.33 -4.14
C ARG A 494 -19.69 20.03 -4.59
N ARG A 495 -19.38 21.19 -4.03
CA ARG A 495 -18.11 21.90 -4.31
C ARG A 495 -16.90 21.08 -3.87
N LEU A 496 -16.89 20.61 -2.62
CA LEU A 496 -15.81 19.79 -2.06
C LEU A 496 -15.55 18.53 -2.89
N LEU A 497 -16.62 17.83 -3.28
CA LEU A 497 -16.51 16.63 -4.10
C LEU A 497 -15.87 16.95 -5.45
N ALA A 498 -16.33 17.99 -6.14
CA ALA A 498 -15.80 18.39 -7.43
C ALA A 498 -14.32 18.81 -7.36
N GLU A 499 -13.93 19.57 -6.34
CA GLU A 499 -12.53 20.01 -6.15
C GLU A 499 -11.59 18.84 -5.86
N LEU A 500 -11.99 17.92 -4.96
CA LEU A 500 -11.18 16.74 -4.63
C LEU A 500 -11.08 15.76 -5.80
N GLU A 501 -12.16 15.55 -6.57
CA GLU A 501 -12.14 14.78 -7.83
C GLU A 501 -11.23 15.46 -8.87
N GLY A 502 -11.29 16.79 -8.98
CA GLY A 502 -10.40 17.59 -9.84
C GLY A 502 -8.92 17.47 -9.46
N HIS A 503 -8.63 17.18 -8.18
CA HIS A 503 -7.29 16.85 -7.71
C HIS A 503 -6.94 15.36 -7.81
N GLY A 504 -7.82 14.52 -8.36
CA GLY A 504 -7.55 13.13 -8.69
C GLY A 504 -7.85 12.13 -7.57
N LEU A 505 -8.64 12.51 -6.55
CA LEU A 505 -9.22 11.55 -5.62
C LEU A 505 -10.47 10.91 -6.26
N ARG A 506 -10.74 9.66 -5.93
CA ARG A 506 -11.96 8.98 -6.38
C ARG A 506 -13.09 9.27 -5.42
N ARG A 507 -14.31 9.32 -5.94
CA ARG A 507 -15.53 9.59 -5.14
C ARG A 507 -15.65 8.74 -3.88
N ALA A 508 -15.35 7.44 -3.96
CA ALA A 508 -15.46 6.53 -2.81
C ALA A 508 -14.37 6.74 -1.74
N GLU A 509 -13.35 7.55 -2.03
CA GLU A 509 -12.29 7.93 -1.09
C GLU A 509 -12.61 9.22 -0.32
N ILE A 510 -13.72 9.88 -0.66
CA ILE A 510 -14.14 11.17 -0.10
C ILE A 510 -15.33 10.93 0.83
N LEU A 511 -15.12 11.18 2.12
CA LEU A 511 -16.13 11.13 3.17
C LEU A 511 -16.61 12.56 3.45
N LEU A 512 -17.78 12.92 2.93
CA LEU A 512 -18.36 14.25 3.15
C LEU A 512 -18.89 14.33 4.59
N ASP A 513 -18.42 15.28 5.38
CA ASP A 513 -18.97 15.56 6.71
C ASP A 513 -19.91 16.77 6.62
N PRO A 514 -21.24 16.57 6.69
CA PRO A 514 -22.20 17.66 6.65
C PRO A 514 -22.17 18.55 7.89
N LEU A 515 -21.32 18.28 8.88
CA LEU A 515 -21.20 18.94 10.18
C LEU A 515 -22.40 18.72 11.08
N VAL A 516 -22.12 18.24 12.28
CA VAL A 516 -23.10 18.10 13.37
C VAL A 516 -22.91 19.24 14.37
N PHE A 517 -23.98 19.99 14.64
CA PHE A 517 -23.99 21.08 15.62
C PHE A 517 -24.73 20.69 16.90
N PRO A 518 -24.43 21.34 18.05
CA PRO A 518 -25.14 21.10 19.31
C PRO A 518 -26.63 21.43 19.24
N ALA A 519 -27.48 20.50 19.69
CA ALA A 519 -28.94 20.68 19.69
C ALA A 519 -29.48 21.39 20.95
N ALA A 520 -28.68 21.49 22.02
CA ALA A 520 -29.18 21.86 23.35
C ALA A 520 -28.37 22.97 24.06
N THR A 521 -27.70 23.85 23.29
CA THR A 521 -26.92 24.96 23.86
C THR A 521 -27.76 26.19 24.21
N GLY A 522 -29.00 26.27 23.73
CA GLY A 522 -29.88 27.43 23.90
C GLY A 522 -29.57 28.60 22.98
N ASP A 523 -28.56 28.49 22.10
CA ASP A 523 -28.28 29.48 21.06
C ASP A 523 -29.29 29.34 19.90
N PRO A 524 -30.11 30.37 19.60
CA PRO A 524 -31.09 30.33 18.51
C PRO A 524 -30.47 29.99 17.14
N LYS A 525 -29.16 30.24 16.95
CA LYS A 525 -28.46 29.92 15.70
C LYS A 525 -28.35 28.43 15.40
N PHE A 526 -28.44 27.58 16.43
CA PHE A 526 -28.37 26.13 16.31
C PHE A 526 -29.73 25.44 16.49
N ALA A 527 -30.82 26.20 16.67
CA ALA A 527 -32.16 25.65 16.71
C ALA A 527 -32.46 24.89 15.40
N GLY A 528 -32.91 23.63 15.50
CA GLY A 528 -33.20 22.78 14.35
C GLY A 528 -31.98 22.20 13.60
N SER A 529 -30.74 22.58 13.97
CA SER A 529 -29.51 22.17 13.28
C SER A 529 -29.30 20.64 13.18
N ALA A 530 -29.76 19.88 14.17
CA ALA A 530 -29.74 18.42 14.11
C ALA A 530 -30.61 17.88 12.96
N ALA A 531 -31.83 18.43 12.78
CA ALA A 531 -32.72 18.04 11.69
C ALA A 531 -32.14 18.45 10.33
N GLU A 532 -31.55 19.64 10.24
CA GLU A 532 -30.84 20.11 9.03
C GLU A 532 -29.66 19.20 8.65
N THR A 533 -29.00 18.58 9.64
CA THR A 533 -27.91 17.63 9.39
C THR A 533 -28.45 16.31 8.83
N VAL A 534 -29.52 15.77 9.41
CA VAL A 534 -30.17 14.55 8.89
C VAL A 534 -30.70 14.77 7.47
N GLU A 535 -31.36 15.91 7.22
CA GLU A 535 -31.84 16.25 5.88
C GLU A 535 -30.68 16.52 4.91
N GLY A 536 -29.60 17.15 5.37
CA GLY A 536 -28.38 17.32 4.59
C GLY A 536 -27.78 15.99 4.13
N ILE A 537 -27.70 15.00 5.03
CA ILE A 537 -27.26 13.63 4.69
C ILE A 537 -28.17 13.03 3.61
N ARG A 538 -29.50 13.06 3.81
CA ARG A 538 -30.48 12.54 2.85
C ARG A 538 -30.31 13.14 1.46
N ARG A 539 -30.17 14.46 1.39
CA ARG A 539 -29.97 15.19 0.12
C ARG A 539 -28.63 14.87 -0.53
N ILE A 540 -27.55 14.78 0.24
CA ILE A 540 -26.23 14.37 -0.27
C ILE A 540 -26.32 12.96 -0.86
N LYS A 541 -26.96 12.00 -0.17
CA LYS A 541 -27.13 10.64 -0.68
C LYS A 541 -27.98 10.57 -1.94
N ALA A 542 -29.05 11.36 -2.01
CA ALA A 542 -29.92 11.41 -3.17
C ALA A 542 -29.28 12.09 -4.39
N GLU A 543 -28.59 13.21 -4.20
CA GLU A 543 -28.08 14.04 -5.28
C GLU A 543 -26.62 13.72 -5.68
N LEU A 544 -25.84 13.08 -4.81
CA LEU A 544 -24.43 12.72 -5.03
C LEU A 544 -24.21 11.21 -4.86
N PRO A 545 -24.76 10.36 -5.76
CA PRO A 545 -24.65 8.91 -5.65
C PRO A 545 -23.19 8.45 -5.64
N GLY A 546 -22.91 7.48 -4.78
CA GLY A 546 -21.58 6.93 -4.54
C GLY A 546 -20.76 7.65 -3.47
N ALA A 547 -21.11 8.90 -3.12
CA ALA A 547 -20.40 9.64 -2.08
C ALA A 547 -20.66 9.08 -0.68
N LEU A 548 -19.60 8.95 0.11
CA LEU A 548 -19.69 8.55 1.51
C LEU A 548 -19.98 9.77 2.38
N THR A 549 -20.60 9.53 3.54
CA THR A 549 -20.89 10.57 4.52
C THR A 549 -20.34 10.15 5.88
N LEU A 550 -19.84 11.11 6.64
CA LEU A 550 -19.38 10.94 8.01
C LEU A 550 -20.09 11.96 8.91
N ALA A 551 -20.29 11.64 10.18
CA ALA A 551 -20.91 12.56 11.13
C ALA A 551 -20.28 12.42 12.51
N GLY A 552 -19.80 13.53 13.08
CA GLY A 552 -19.38 13.63 14.48
C GLY A 552 -20.56 13.58 15.45
N VAL A 553 -21.13 12.38 15.66
CA VAL A 553 -22.39 12.16 16.39
C VAL A 553 -22.42 12.86 17.75
N SER A 554 -21.35 12.78 18.53
CA SER A 554 -21.30 13.34 19.89
C SER A 554 -21.43 14.87 19.98
N ASN A 555 -21.32 15.59 18.86
CA ASN A 555 -21.51 17.05 18.83
C ASN A 555 -22.97 17.44 19.09
N VAL A 556 -23.94 16.62 18.65
CA VAL A 556 -25.37 16.92 18.77
C VAL A 556 -25.81 17.06 20.24
N SER A 557 -25.14 16.38 21.16
CA SER A 557 -25.47 16.36 22.58
C SER A 557 -24.52 17.16 23.48
N VAL A 558 -23.67 18.01 22.90
CA VAL A 558 -22.86 18.98 23.66
C VAL A 558 -23.76 19.85 24.54
N GLY A 559 -23.37 20.02 25.80
CA GLY A 559 -24.15 20.72 26.82
C GLY A 559 -25.11 19.84 27.64
N LEU A 560 -25.39 18.60 27.20
CA LEU A 560 -26.32 17.71 27.92
C LEU A 560 -25.64 16.85 29.01
N PRO A 561 -26.37 16.45 30.06
CA PRO A 561 -25.90 15.48 31.05
C PRO A 561 -25.56 14.11 30.44
N PRO A 562 -24.63 13.32 31.01
CA PRO A 562 -24.16 12.06 30.42
C PRO A 562 -25.26 11.03 30.08
N ALA A 563 -26.32 10.95 30.90
CA ALA A 563 -27.44 10.03 30.64
C ALA A 563 -28.24 10.47 29.39
N ALA A 564 -28.52 11.77 29.27
CA ALA A 564 -29.24 12.34 28.12
C ALA A 564 -28.42 12.24 26.84
N ARG A 565 -27.09 12.46 26.91
CA ARG A 565 -26.19 12.32 25.75
C ARG A 565 -26.31 10.97 25.06
N LYS A 566 -26.38 9.87 25.82
CA LYS A 566 -26.50 8.51 25.25
C LYS A 566 -27.78 8.35 24.43
N VAL A 567 -28.91 8.82 24.95
CA VAL A 567 -30.21 8.72 24.29
C VAL A 567 -30.24 9.59 23.04
N VAL A 568 -29.82 10.85 23.17
CA VAL A 568 -29.82 11.81 22.05
C VAL A 568 -28.89 11.35 20.94
N ASN A 569 -27.68 10.88 21.26
CA ASN A 569 -26.74 10.35 20.26
C ASN A 569 -27.32 9.12 19.55
N ALA A 570 -27.97 8.20 20.27
CA ALA A 570 -28.55 6.99 19.68
C ALA A 570 -29.70 7.31 18.73
N VAL A 571 -30.64 8.18 19.14
CA VAL A 571 -31.77 8.60 18.29
C VAL A 571 -31.27 9.38 17.07
N PHE A 572 -30.33 10.32 17.27
CA PHE A 572 -29.74 11.09 16.17
C PHE A 572 -29.03 10.18 15.17
N LEU A 573 -28.18 9.25 15.66
CA LEU A 573 -27.49 8.30 14.80
C LEU A 573 -28.47 7.42 14.01
N HIS A 574 -29.54 6.93 14.64
CA HIS A 574 -30.58 6.16 13.96
C HIS A 574 -31.19 6.96 12.81
N ARG A 575 -31.55 8.24 13.04
CA ARG A 575 -32.07 9.12 11.98
C ARG A 575 -31.06 9.39 10.86
N CYS A 576 -29.78 9.53 11.19
CA CYS A 576 -28.72 9.69 10.19
C CYS A 576 -28.50 8.43 9.35
N VAL A 577 -28.77 7.23 9.88
CA VAL A 577 -28.67 5.96 9.14
C VAL A 577 -29.91 5.71 8.28
N GLU A 578 -31.09 6.17 8.71
CA GLU A 578 -32.33 6.15 7.90
C GLU A 578 -32.29 7.13 6.71
N ALA A 579 -31.50 8.21 6.82
CA ALA A 579 -31.30 9.23 5.80
C ALA A 579 -30.26 8.82 4.76
#